data_AF-A0A7C9BWV3-F1
#
_entry.id   AF-A0A7C9BWV3-F1
#
_cell.length_a   1.000
_cell.length_b   1.000
_cell.length_c   1.000
_cell.angle_alpha   90.00
_cell.angle_beta   90.00
_cell.angle_gamma   90.00
#
_symmetry.space_group_name_H-M   'P 1'
#
loop_
_entity.id
_entity.type
_entity.pdbx_description
1 polymer ?
#
loop_
_entity_poly.entity_id
_entity_poly.type
_entity_poly.pdbx_seq_one_letter_code
_entity_poly.pdbx_strand_id
1 'polypeptide(L)'
;MPLPTNQLRLAMVAGEPSGDLLAASLLGGLRERLPESAQYYGIGGPRMIAQGFDSHWQMDKLTVRGYVEALGQIPEILRIRGELKRQLLAERPAAFIGVDAPDFNFSVEQAARDAGIPSIHFVCPSIWAWRGGRIKKIAKSVDHMLCLFPFEPAILDKAGVASTYVGHPLADEIPLEPDTHGARIALGLPADGPVIAVLPGSRRSEIALIGPTFFAAMALMQQREPGVRFVMPAATPALRELLQPLVDAHPQLALTITDGRSQVAMTAADAILVKSGTVTLEAALLKKPMVISYKVPWLTGQIMRRQGYLPYVGLPNILAGRFVVPELLQHFATPEALADATLTQLRDDANRRTLTEVFTEMHLSLRQNTAAKAAEAVVRVLEQRKGRA
;
A
#
# COMPACT_ATOMS: atom_id res chain seq x y z
N MET A 1 27.50 22.39 -22.07
CA MET A 1 27.81 23.35 -21.00
C MET A 1 27.81 22.61 -19.68
N PRO A 2 28.84 22.73 -18.84
CA PRO A 2 28.73 22.23 -17.48
C PRO A 2 27.63 23.03 -16.76
N LEU A 3 26.65 22.32 -16.20
CA LEU A 3 25.51 22.90 -15.50
C LEU A 3 25.97 23.58 -14.19
N PRO A 4 25.33 24.67 -13.75
CA PRO A 4 25.77 25.46 -12.60
C PRO A 4 25.72 24.66 -11.29
N THR A 5 26.81 24.75 -10.53
CA THR A 5 27.14 24.02 -9.29
C THR A 5 26.35 24.42 -8.05
N ASN A 6 25.20 25.10 -8.17
CA ASN A 6 24.44 25.63 -7.02
C ASN A 6 22.97 25.17 -6.95
N GLN A 7 22.57 24.15 -7.71
CA GLN A 7 21.20 23.62 -7.68
C GLN A 7 21.12 22.43 -6.71
N LEU A 8 20.17 22.49 -5.78
CA LEU A 8 19.88 21.40 -4.85
C LEU A 8 19.28 20.22 -5.62
N ARG A 9 19.93 19.06 -5.61
CA ARG A 9 19.45 17.87 -6.34
C ARG A 9 19.13 16.74 -5.37
N LEU A 10 17.96 16.15 -5.51
CA LEU A 10 17.49 15.01 -4.72
C LEU A 10 17.19 13.84 -5.65
N ALA A 11 17.75 12.68 -5.34
CA ALA A 11 17.48 11.47 -6.09
C ALA A 11 16.40 10.65 -5.38
N MET A 12 15.44 10.10 -6.13
CA MET A 12 14.35 9.28 -5.58
C MET A 12 14.10 8.02 -6.40
N VAL A 13 13.60 6.97 -5.75
CA VAL A 13 13.17 5.73 -6.42
C VAL A 13 11.84 5.25 -5.86
N ALA A 14 10.83 5.20 -6.73
CA ALA A 14 9.58 4.46 -6.52
C ALA A 14 9.55 3.24 -7.45
N GLY A 15 9.24 2.06 -6.90
CA GLY A 15 9.23 0.78 -7.65
C GLY A 15 7.84 0.25 -8.02
N GLU A 16 6.77 0.80 -7.46
CA GLU A 16 5.39 0.36 -7.67
C GLU A 16 4.42 1.57 -7.62
N PRO A 17 3.20 1.45 -8.18
CA PRO A 17 2.21 2.55 -8.17
C PRO A 17 1.87 3.14 -6.80
N SER A 18 1.91 2.34 -5.73
CA SER A 18 1.76 2.81 -4.35
C SER A 18 2.92 3.71 -3.92
N GLY A 19 4.16 3.34 -4.27
CA GLY A 19 5.35 4.14 -4.04
C GLY A 19 5.35 5.45 -4.84
N ASP A 20 4.85 5.43 -6.08
CA ASP A 20 4.70 6.64 -6.92
C ASP A 20 3.74 7.66 -6.29
N LEU A 21 2.63 7.20 -5.71
CA LEU A 21 1.71 8.06 -4.95
C LEU A 21 2.40 8.69 -3.73
N LEU A 22 3.08 7.88 -2.93
CA LEU A 22 3.79 8.33 -1.73
C LEU A 22 4.89 9.35 -2.07
N ALA A 23 5.71 9.03 -3.06
CA ALA A 23 6.78 9.90 -3.53
C ALA A 23 6.25 11.21 -4.11
N ALA A 24 5.15 11.18 -4.88
CA ALA A 24 4.51 12.39 -5.40
C ALA A 24 3.97 13.29 -4.28
N SER A 25 3.39 12.71 -3.22
CA SER A 25 2.97 13.45 -2.03
C SER A 25 4.16 14.14 -1.35
N LEU A 26 5.28 13.43 -1.18
CA LEU A 26 6.51 13.99 -0.63
C LEU A 26 7.09 15.11 -1.51
N LEU A 27 7.09 14.94 -2.84
CA LEU A 27 7.53 15.97 -3.79
C LEU A 27 6.72 17.26 -3.65
N GLY A 28 5.39 17.15 -3.48
CA GLY A 28 4.52 18.29 -3.19
C GLY A 28 4.97 19.05 -1.93
N GLY A 29 5.17 18.32 -0.81
CA GLY A 29 5.63 18.93 0.44
C GLY A 29 7.04 19.52 0.39
N LEU A 30 7.94 18.93 -0.42
CA LEU A 30 9.31 19.42 -0.61
C LEU A 30 9.34 20.73 -1.40
N ARG A 31 8.50 20.86 -2.43
CA ARG A 31 8.42 22.08 -3.24
C ARG A 31 7.97 23.30 -2.45
N GLU A 32 7.15 23.13 -1.43
CA GLU A 32 6.76 24.21 -0.52
C GLU A 32 7.91 24.69 0.39
N ARG A 33 8.95 23.87 0.57
CA ARG A 33 10.02 24.07 1.57
C ARG A 33 11.40 24.29 0.98
N LEU A 34 11.62 23.85 -0.26
CA LEU A 34 12.90 23.95 -0.96
C LEU A 34 12.82 25.02 -2.07
N PRO A 35 13.97 25.60 -2.47
CA PRO A 35 13.99 26.57 -3.57
C PRO A 35 13.39 25.98 -4.85
N GLU A 36 12.74 26.82 -5.66
CA GLU A 36 12.18 26.42 -6.97
C GLU A 36 13.22 25.82 -7.92
N SER A 37 14.50 26.16 -7.73
CA SER A 37 15.62 25.62 -8.49
C SER A 37 16.04 24.20 -8.07
N ALA A 38 15.38 23.61 -7.07
CA ALA A 38 15.62 22.23 -6.65
C ALA A 38 15.16 21.24 -7.73
N GLN A 39 16.01 20.26 -8.02
CA GLN A 39 15.74 19.22 -9.01
C GLN A 39 15.52 17.87 -8.33
N TYR A 40 14.57 17.12 -8.86
CA TYR A 40 14.20 15.79 -8.38
C TYR A 40 14.30 14.81 -9.53
N TYR A 41 15.05 13.72 -9.36
CA TYR A 41 15.33 12.78 -10.45
C TYR A 41 15.50 11.35 -9.97
N GLY A 42 15.44 10.38 -10.90
CA GLY A 42 15.70 8.97 -10.61
C GLY A 42 14.69 8.05 -11.28
N ILE A 43 14.01 7.22 -10.50
CA ILE A 43 13.02 6.26 -11.00
C ILE A 43 11.66 6.61 -10.41
N GLY A 44 10.73 7.02 -11.27
CA GLY A 44 9.40 7.46 -10.84
C GLY A 44 8.31 7.12 -11.85
N GLY A 45 7.07 7.07 -11.37
CA GLY A 45 5.90 6.81 -12.18
C GLY A 45 5.21 8.10 -12.65
N PRO A 46 4.01 7.97 -13.24
CA PRO A 46 3.26 9.10 -13.78
C PRO A 46 2.93 10.20 -12.75
N ARG A 47 2.69 9.86 -11.47
CA ARG A 47 2.35 10.86 -10.44
C ARG A 47 3.56 11.69 -10.04
N MET A 48 4.74 11.07 -9.91
CA MET A 48 5.98 11.81 -9.71
C MET A 48 6.30 12.71 -10.91
N ILE A 49 6.17 12.21 -12.13
CA ILE A 49 6.41 12.99 -13.36
C ILE A 49 5.47 14.21 -13.42
N ALA A 50 4.20 14.06 -13.06
CA ALA A 50 3.25 15.18 -12.97
C ALA A 50 3.69 16.23 -11.93
N GLN A 51 4.46 15.84 -10.92
CA GLN A 51 5.13 16.71 -9.96
C GLN A 51 6.53 17.16 -10.44
N GLY A 52 6.76 17.22 -11.76
CA GLY A 52 8.01 17.68 -12.39
C GLY A 52 9.26 16.88 -12.02
N PHE A 53 9.08 15.60 -11.69
CA PHE A 53 10.18 14.66 -11.45
C PHE A 53 10.80 14.19 -12.77
N ASP A 54 12.13 14.24 -12.86
CA ASP A 54 12.88 13.73 -14.01
C ASP A 54 13.12 12.21 -13.89
N SER A 55 12.26 11.44 -14.55
CA SER A 55 12.31 9.97 -14.51
C SER A 55 13.26 9.43 -15.57
N HIS A 56 14.48 9.07 -15.16
CA HIS A 56 15.52 8.51 -16.02
C HIS A 56 15.22 7.07 -16.46
N TRP A 57 14.43 6.34 -15.67
CA TRP A 57 13.92 5.01 -16.02
C TRP A 57 12.44 4.91 -15.66
N GLN A 58 11.67 4.27 -16.54
CA GLN A 58 10.25 4.00 -16.25
C GLN A 58 10.10 3.03 -15.07
N MET A 59 9.27 3.41 -14.10
CA MET A 59 8.93 2.58 -12.93
C MET A 59 8.43 1.18 -13.30
N ASP A 60 7.74 1.03 -14.43
CA ASP A 60 7.22 -0.26 -14.92
C ASP A 60 8.29 -1.33 -15.12
N LYS A 61 9.56 -0.93 -15.28
CA LYS A 61 10.71 -1.84 -15.35
C LYS A 61 11.07 -2.50 -14.01
N LEU A 62 10.61 -1.92 -12.90
CA LEU A 62 10.76 -2.46 -11.54
C LEU A 62 9.51 -3.21 -11.07
N THR A 63 8.36 -2.96 -11.69
CA THR A 63 7.08 -3.59 -11.34
C THR A 63 7.05 -5.06 -11.77
N VAL A 64 7.30 -5.96 -10.82
CA VAL A 64 7.26 -7.40 -11.05
C VAL A 64 5.82 -7.89 -11.22
N ARG A 65 5.46 -8.30 -12.44
CA ARG A 65 4.14 -8.84 -12.81
C ARG A 65 4.05 -10.35 -12.55
N GLY A 66 4.03 -10.75 -11.27
CA GLY A 66 3.86 -12.16 -10.87
C GLY A 66 5.13 -13.00 -10.89
N TYR A 67 5.06 -14.26 -10.41
CA TYR A 67 6.22 -15.05 -9.98
C TYR A 67 7.17 -15.51 -11.10
N VAL A 68 6.68 -15.82 -12.31
CA VAL A 68 7.50 -16.36 -13.41
C VAL A 68 8.10 -15.23 -14.26
N GLU A 69 7.32 -14.19 -14.55
CA GLU A 69 7.80 -12.98 -15.22
C GLU A 69 8.82 -12.21 -14.35
N ALA A 70 8.71 -12.32 -13.02
CA ALA A 70 9.71 -11.80 -12.07
C ALA A 70 11.13 -12.24 -12.41
N LEU A 71 11.32 -13.53 -12.70
CA LEU A 71 12.66 -14.11 -12.86
C LEU A 71 13.35 -13.61 -14.13
N GLY A 72 12.59 -13.39 -15.20
CA GLY A 72 13.11 -12.86 -16.46
C GLY A 72 13.54 -11.39 -16.37
N GLN A 73 12.95 -10.61 -15.46
CA GLN A 73 13.26 -9.19 -15.28
C GLN A 73 14.43 -8.94 -14.31
N ILE A 74 14.85 -9.93 -13.52
CA ILE A 74 15.95 -9.78 -12.55
C ILE A 74 17.23 -9.20 -13.18
N PRO A 75 17.73 -9.69 -14.34
CA PRO A 75 18.95 -9.14 -14.94
C PRO A 75 18.82 -7.66 -15.27
N GLU A 76 17.68 -7.23 -15.81
CA GLU A 76 17.43 -5.82 -16.12
C GLU A 76 17.35 -4.98 -14.84
N ILE A 77 16.64 -5.43 -13.82
CA ILE A 77 16.53 -4.76 -12.52
C ILE A 77 17.93 -4.58 -11.89
N LEU A 78 18.77 -5.61 -11.93
CA LEU A 78 20.14 -5.55 -11.42
C LEU A 78 21.01 -4.58 -12.22
N ARG A 79 20.84 -4.53 -13.55
CA ARG A 79 21.54 -3.57 -14.42
C ARG A 79 21.15 -2.13 -14.09
N ILE A 80 19.85 -1.83 -14.03
CA ILE A 80 19.32 -0.50 -13.68
C ILE A 80 19.83 -0.09 -12.29
N ARG A 81 19.80 -1.00 -11.32
CA ARG A 81 20.33 -0.74 -9.97
C ARG A 81 21.82 -0.38 -9.99
N GLY A 82 22.61 -1.06 -10.83
CA GLY A 82 24.03 -0.77 -11.01
C GLY A 82 24.28 0.59 -11.68
N GLU A 83 23.49 0.93 -12.70
CA GLU A 83 23.55 2.22 -13.39
C GLU A 83 23.20 3.39 -12.46
N LEU A 84 22.10 3.26 -11.72
CA LEU A 84 21.67 4.26 -10.74
C LEU A 84 22.75 4.49 -9.68
N LYS A 85 23.35 3.42 -9.12
CA LYS A 85 24.45 3.58 -8.16
C LYS A 85 25.61 4.38 -8.75
N ARG A 86 26.05 4.04 -9.97
CA ARG A 86 27.13 4.79 -10.64
C ARG A 86 26.76 6.26 -10.83
N GLN A 87 25.52 6.54 -11.22
CA GLN A 87 25.02 7.90 -11.38
C GLN A 87 25.05 8.67 -10.05
N LEU A 88 24.52 8.10 -8.96
CA LEU A 88 24.49 8.76 -7.65
C LEU A 88 25.90 9.06 -7.13
N LEU A 89 26.84 8.14 -7.32
CA LEU A 89 28.23 8.32 -6.89
C LEU A 89 28.97 9.39 -7.69
N ALA A 90 28.65 9.53 -8.98
CA ALA A 90 29.24 10.55 -9.84
C ALA A 90 28.63 11.95 -9.58
N GLU A 91 27.30 12.03 -9.47
CA GLU A 91 26.59 13.31 -9.33
C GLU A 91 26.53 13.84 -7.91
N ARG A 92 26.62 12.96 -6.91
CA ARG A 92 26.55 13.24 -5.46
C ARG A 92 25.37 14.16 -5.09
N PRO A 93 24.12 13.70 -5.24
CA PRO A 93 22.95 14.48 -4.84
C PRO A 93 22.98 14.79 -3.34
N ALA A 94 22.21 15.80 -2.94
CA ALA A 94 22.12 16.23 -1.56
C ALA A 94 21.48 15.16 -0.64
N ALA A 95 20.62 14.30 -1.19
CA ALA A 95 20.17 13.06 -0.55
C ALA A 95 19.65 12.07 -1.61
N PHE A 96 19.60 10.81 -1.23
CA PHE A 96 18.87 9.74 -1.90
C PHE A 96 17.67 9.31 -1.04
N ILE A 97 16.50 9.21 -1.66
CA ILE A 97 15.24 8.80 -1.01
C ILE A 97 14.69 7.55 -1.68
N GLY A 98 14.80 6.40 -1.03
CA GLY A 98 14.11 5.19 -1.45
C GLY A 98 12.66 5.19 -0.96
N VAL A 99 11.70 5.02 -1.85
CA VAL A 99 10.27 4.96 -1.51
C VAL A 99 9.76 3.54 -1.74
N ASP A 100 9.42 2.86 -0.64
CA ASP A 100 9.08 1.42 -0.62
C ASP A 100 10.17 0.59 -1.34
N ALA A 101 9.81 -0.55 -1.95
CA ALA A 101 10.69 -1.43 -2.72
C ALA A 101 12.03 -1.74 -2.01
N PRO A 102 12.02 -2.17 -0.73
CA PRO A 102 13.23 -2.27 0.12
C PRO A 102 14.28 -3.23 -0.43
N ASP A 103 13.90 -4.23 -1.23
CA ASP A 103 14.82 -5.19 -1.83
C ASP A 103 15.67 -4.55 -2.96
N PHE A 104 15.14 -3.54 -3.65
CA PHE A 104 15.88 -2.70 -4.58
C PHE A 104 16.62 -1.57 -3.85
N ASN A 105 15.87 -0.78 -3.08
CA ASN A 105 16.32 0.48 -2.50
C ASN A 105 17.43 0.30 -1.46
N PHE A 106 17.34 -0.66 -0.53
CA PHE A 106 18.37 -0.82 0.52
C PHE A 106 19.78 -1.06 -0.02
N SER A 107 19.91 -1.63 -1.22
CA SER A 107 21.22 -1.83 -1.86
C SER A 107 21.78 -0.53 -2.45
N VAL A 108 20.91 0.37 -2.93
CA VAL A 108 21.28 1.69 -3.45
C VAL A 108 21.58 2.63 -2.29
N GLU A 109 20.71 2.63 -1.27
CA GLU A 109 20.84 3.39 -0.03
C GLU A 109 22.15 3.12 0.70
N GLN A 110 22.50 1.84 0.87
CA GLN A 110 23.77 1.47 1.47
C GLN A 110 24.97 2.04 0.69
N ALA A 111 24.95 1.94 -0.64
CA ALA A 111 26.02 2.48 -1.48
C ALA A 111 26.10 4.02 -1.43
N ALA A 112 24.95 4.70 -1.39
CA ALA A 112 24.88 6.14 -1.22
C ALA A 112 25.44 6.56 0.14
N ARG A 113 25.03 5.88 1.21
CA ARG A 113 25.47 6.14 2.58
C ARG A 113 26.97 5.90 2.75
N ASP A 114 27.50 4.79 2.25
CA ASP A 114 28.94 4.46 2.28
C ASP A 114 29.77 5.52 1.54
N ALA A 115 29.21 6.15 0.50
CA ALA A 115 29.86 7.25 -0.22
C ALA A 115 29.65 8.63 0.40
N GLY A 116 28.91 8.73 1.51
CA GLY A 116 28.64 9.98 2.19
C GLY A 116 27.51 10.82 1.58
N ILE A 117 26.53 10.20 0.92
CA ILE A 117 25.27 10.83 0.51
C ILE A 117 24.20 10.44 1.54
N PRO A 118 23.37 11.38 2.07
CA PRO A 118 22.28 11.03 2.98
C PRO A 118 21.33 10.04 2.35
N SER A 119 21.01 8.98 3.09
CA SER A 119 20.04 7.99 2.64
C SER A 119 18.80 8.00 3.52
N ILE A 120 17.65 8.32 2.92
CA ILE A 120 16.35 8.36 3.59
C ILE A 120 15.50 7.25 2.97
N HIS A 121 14.79 6.48 3.80
CA HIS A 121 13.81 5.51 3.32
C HIS A 121 12.41 5.92 3.73
N PHE A 122 11.50 5.94 2.77
CA PHE A 122 10.09 6.25 2.99
C PHE A 122 9.27 4.97 2.87
N VAL A 123 8.48 4.69 3.91
CA VAL A 123 7.77 3.45 4.19
C VAL A 123 8.68 2.44 4.89
N CYS A 124 8.56 2.35 6.22
CA CYS A 124 9.23 1.30 6.95
C CYS A 124 8.73 -0.07 6.44
N PRO A 125 9.60 -0.97 5.96
CA PRO A 125 9.14 -2.29 5.57
C PRO A 125 8.59 -3.02 6.79
N SER A 126 7.59 -3.88 6.60
CA SER A 126 6.87 -4.60 7.65
C SER A 126 7.71 -5.64 8.42
N ILE A 127 8.77 -5.18 9.08
CA ILE A 127 9.70 -5.97 9.89
C ILE A 127 9.01 -6.57 11.10
N TRP A 128 7.98 -5.90 11.63
CA TRP A 128 7.11 -6.36 12.72
C TRP A 128 6.22 -7.53 12.31
N ALA A 129 5.83 -7.58 11.04
CA ALA A 129 4.87 -8.57 10.56
C ALA A 129 5.55 -9.90 10.21
N TRP A 130 6.78 -9.89 9.63
CA TRP A 130 7.41 -11.17 9.24
C TRP A 130 8.92 -11.17 8.92
N ARG A 131 9.65 -10.09 9.24
CA ARG A 131 11.03 -9.88 8.72
C ARG A 131 11.99 -9.24 9.73
N GLY A 132 11.92 -9.62 11.01
CA GLY A 132 12.75 -9.04 12.07
C GLY A 132 14.26 -9.00 11.77
N GLY A 133 14.79 -10.01 11.07
CA GLY A 133 16.20 -10.04 10.65
C GLY A 133 16.63 -8.90 9.70
N ARG A 134 15.70 -8.22 9.03
CA ARG A 134 15.99 -7.08 8.15
C ARG A 134 16.37 -5.83 8.91
N ILE A 135 16.12 -5.73 10.22
CA ILE A 135 16.48 -4.56 11.01
C ILE A 135 17.97 -4.22 10.91
N LYS A 136 18.84 -5.25 10.84
CA LYS A 136 20.28 -5.09 10.64
C LYS A 136 20.64 -4.50 9.29
N LYS A 137 19.85 -4.79 8.25
CA LYS A 137 20.03 -4.22 6.90
C LYS A 137 19.56 -2.76 6.90
N ILE A 138 18.42 -2.47 7.52
CA ILE A 138 17.91 -1.09 7.69
C ILE A 138 18.99 -0.23 8.37
N ALA A 139 19.48 -0.66 9.53
CA ALA A 139 20.48 0.10 10.30
C ALA A 139 21.80 0.35 9.55
N LYS A 140 22.12 -0.46 8.53
CA LYS A 140 23.29 -0.25 7.66
C LYS A 140 22.99 0.65 6.47
N SER A 141 21.77 0.61 5.96
CA SER A 141 21.37 1.26 4.70
C SER A 141 20.87 2.68 4.88
N VAL A 142 20.17 3.00 5.96
CA VAL A 142 19.46 4.28 6.11
C VAL A 142 20.09 5.19 7.17
N ASP A 143 20.10 6.49 6.90
CA ASP A 143 20.37 7.53 7.89
C ASP A 143 19.08 7.95 8.61
N HIS A 144 17.94 7.95 7.90
CA HIS A 144 16.64 8.30 8.46
C HIS A 144 15.50 7.48 7.83
N MET A 145 14.52 7.08 8.64
CA MET A 145 13.32 6.35 8.20
C MET A 145 12.06 7.22 8.35
N LEU A 146 11.22 7.28 7.32
CA LEU A 146 9.90 7.90 7.38
C LEU A 146 8.84 6.81 7.57
N CYS A 147 8.21 6.83 8.75
CA CYS A 147 7.31 5.82 9.27
C CYS A 147 5.84 6.18 9.02
N LEU A 148 5.08 5.24 8.47
CA LEU A 148 3.65 5.42 8.20
C LEU A 148 2.77 5.07 9.40
N PHE A 149 3.28 4.29 10.35
CA PHE A 149 2.51 3.79 11.49
C PHE A 149 3.13 4.20 12.83
N PRO A 150 2.31 4.51 13.85
CA PRO A 150 2.77 5.15 15.09
C PRO A 150 3.67 4.25 15.95
N PHE A 151 3.60 2.93 15.79
CA PHE A 151 4.41 1.98 16.53
C PHE A 151 5.80 1.73 15.91
N GLU A 152 6.03 2.12 14.65
CA GLU A 152 7.27 1.84 13.93
C GLU A 152 8.50 2.55 14.53
N PRO A 153 8.44 3.84 14.93
CA PRO A 153 9.60 4.51 15.52
C PRO A 153 10.17 3.78 16.73
N ALA A 154 9.31 3.33 17.65
CA ALA A 154 9.74 2.59 18.83
C ALA A 154 10.46 1.26 18.51
N ILE A 155 10.20 0.67 17.34
CA ILE A 155 10.92 -0.53 16.85
C ILE A 155 12.30 -0.15 16.32
N LEU A 156 12.38 0.95 15.58
CA LEU A 156 13.60 1.45 14.94
C LEU A 156 14.58 2.05 15.95
N ASP A 157 14.06 2.71 16.99
CA ASP A 157 14.86 3.28 18.09
C ASP A 157 15.67 2.20 18.81
N LYS A 158 15.10 1.01 19.01
CA LYS A 158 15.80 -0.15 19.61
C LYS A 158 16.97 -0.64 18.74
N ALA A 159 16.97 -0.31 17.46
CA ALA A 159 18.05 -0.62 16.52
C ALA A 159 18.98 0.57 16.25
N GLY A 160 18.77 1.70 16.93
CA GLY A 160 19.55 2.92 16.74
C GLY A 160 19.31 3.61 15.40
N VAL A 161 18.15 3.41 14.78
CA VAL A 161 17.79 4.01 13.49
C VAL A 161 16.92 5.24 13.72
N ALA A 162 17.41 6.42 13.31
CA ALA A 162 16.64 7.65 13.38
C ALA A 162 15.38 7.53 12.52
N SER A 163 14.23 7.95 13.06
CA SER A 163 12.95 7.82 12.38
C SER A 163 11.98 8.95 12.72
N THR A 164 11.04 9.21 11.80
CA THR A 164 9.95 10.17 12.00
C THR A 164 8.63 9.50 11.65
N TYR A 165 7.66 9.55 12.56
CA TYR A 165 6.28 9.20 12.25
C TYR A 165 5.62 10.32 11.42
N VAL A 166 5.30 10.00 10.18
CA VAL A 166 4.72 10.95 9.21
C VAL A 166 3.25 10.66 8.92
N GLY A 167 2.68 9.59 9.48
CA GLY A 167 1.31 9.16 9.17
C GLY A 167 1.19 8.52 7.78
N HIS A 168 -0.03 8.19 7.39
CA HIS A 168 -0.30 7.51 6.12
C HIS A 168 -1.06 8.46 5.17
N PRO A 169 -0.60 8.71 3.93
CA PRO A 169 -1.21 9.74 3.09
C PRO A 169 -2.68 9.47 2.73
N LEU A 170 -3.07 8.20 2.63
CA LEU A 170 -4.49 7.84 2.49
C LEU A 170 -5.38 8.42 3.60
N ALA A 171 -4.87 8.61 4.83
CA ALA A 171 -5.63 9.23 5.91
C ALA A 171 -5.71 10.78 5.77
N ASP A 172 -4.85 11.38 4.95
CA ASP A 172 -4.96 12.79 4.58
C ASP A 172 -5.92 12.98 3.37
N GLU A 173 -5.95 12.01 2.44
CA GLU A 173 -6.77 12.03 1.22
C GLU A 173 -8.23 11.60 1.46
N ILE A 174 -8.47 10.61 2.32
CA ILE A 174 -9.81 10.08 2.59
C ILE A 174 -10.55 11.03 3.56
N PRO A 175 -11.79 11.44 3.26
CA PRO A 175 -12.57 12.24 4.20
C PRO A 175 -12.92 11.41 5.44
N LEU A 176 -13.01 12.07 6.61
CA LEU A 176 -13.42 11.42 7.86
C LEU A 176 -14.83 10.83 7.77
N GLU A 177 -15.69 11.49 6.99
CA GLU A 177 -17.06 11.07 6.69
C GLU A 177 -17.19 10.77 5.19
N PRO A 178 -17.12 9.49 4.77
CA PRO A 178 -17.26 9.13 3.37
C PRO A 178 -18.71 9.22 2.88
N ASP A 179 -18.89 9.85 1.71
CA ASP A 179 -20.21 9.97 1.06
C ASP A 179 -20.62 8.66 0.36
N THR A 180 -21.30 7.79 1.11
CA THR A 180 -21.82 6.51 0.59
C THR A 180 -22.88 6.72 -0.48
N HIS A 181 -23.73 7.74 -0.35
CA HIS A 181 -24.82 8.00 -1.29
C HIS A 181 -24.29 8.49 -2.64
N GLY A 182 -23.39 9.47 -2.63
CA GLY A 182 -22.71 9.96 -3.84
C GLY A 182 -21.90 8.87 -4.53
N ALA A 183 -21.24 7.98 -3.76
CA ALA A 183 -20.54 6.84 -4.33
C ALA A 183 -21.48 5.84 -5.03
N ARG A 184 -22.67 5.58 -4.47
CA ARG A 184 -23.70 4.72 -5.11
C ARG A 184 -24.20 5.33 -6.41
N ILE A 185 -24.54 6.63 -6.41
CA ILE A 185 -24.93 7.37 -7.63
C ILE A 185 -23.83 7.27 -8.70
N ALA A 186 -22.57 7.51 -8.33
CA ALA A 186 -21.45 7.52 -9.25
C ALA A 186 -21.12 6.15 -9.86
N LEU A 187 -21.70 5.07 -9.33
CA LEU A 187 -21.59 3.70 -9.83
C LEU A 187 -22.89 3.17 -10.44
N GLY A 188 -23.97 3.96 -10.44
CA GLY A 188 -25.29 3.51 -10.88
C GLY A 188 -25.89 2.42 -9.98
N LEU A 189 -25.48 2.38 -8.70
CA LEU A 189 -26.03 1.45 -7.72
C LEU A 189 -27.31 2.04 -7.09
N PRO A 190 -28.28 1.20 -6.68
CA PRO A 190 -29.46 1.66 -5.97
C PRO A 190 -29.11 2.44 -4.69
N ALA A 191 -29.90 3.46 -4.37
CA ALA A 191 -29.73 4.23 -3.14
C ALA A 191 -29.92 3.36 -1.90
N ASP A 192 -30.89 2.44 -1.94
CA ASP A 192 -31.29 1.59 -0.82
C ASP A 192 -30.87 0.11 -1.01
N GLY A 193 -30.88 -0.61 0.10
CA GLY A 193 -30.56 -2.04 0.15
C GLY A 193 -29.07 -2.34 0.36
N PRO A 194 -28.75 -3.59 0.70
CA PRO A 194 -27.40 -3.97 1.09
C PRO A 194 -26.47 -4.12 -0.11
N VAL A 195 -25.33 -3.44 -0.06
CA VAL A 195 -24.26 -3.52 -1.06
C VAL A 195 -23.00 -4.10 -0.41
N ILE A 196 -22.43 -5.14 -1.00
CA ILE A 196 -21.15 -5.72 -0.59
C ILE A 196 -20.09 -5.43 -1.64
N ALA A 197 -18.99 -4.78 -1.26
CA ALA A 197 -17.83 -4.68 -2.14
C ALA A 197 -16.96 -5.94 -2.01
N VAL A 198 -16.56 -6.52 -3.14
CA VAL A 198 -15.72 -7.72 -3.18
C VAL A 198 -14.43 -7.42 -3.92
N LEU A 199 -13.29 -7.56 -3.23
CA LEU A 199 -11.98 -7.18 -3.75
C LEU A 199 -11.04 -8.41 -3.73
N PRO A 200 -11.02 -9.22 -4.81
CA PRO A 200 -10.28 -10.49 -4.86
C PRO A 200 -8.76 -10.33 -4.99
N GLY A 201 -8.26 -9.12 -5.19
CA GLY A 201 -6.83 -8.80 -5.25
C GLY A 201 -6.44 -8.00 -6.50
N SER A 202 -5.19 -7.55 -6.54
CA SER A 202 -4.65 -6.70 -7.61
C SER A 202 -3.71 -7.45 -8.55
N ARG A 203 -3.51 -8.76 -8.32
CA ARG A 203 -2.57 -9.61 -9.08
C ARG A 203 -3.28 -10.84 -9.61
N ARG A 204 -2.88 -11.28 -10.82
CA ARG A 204 -3.42 -12.47 -11.48
C ARG A 204 -3.37 -13.72 -10.59
N SER A 205 -2.24 -13.96 -9.92
CA SER A 205 -2.06 -15.11 -9.03
C SER A 205 -2.96 -15.06 -7.80
N GLU A 206 -3.27 -13.86 -7.30
CA GLU A 206 -4.16 -13.69 -6.16
C GLU A 206 -5.60 -14.01 -6.55
N ILE A 207 -6.07 -13.42 -7.66
CA ILE A 207 -7.42 -13.68 -8.19
C ILE A 207 -7.60 -15.14 -8.54
N ALA A 208 -6.60 -15.78 -9.17
CA ALA A 208 -6.68 -17.19 -9.52
C ALA A 208 -6.83 -18.12 -8.29
N LEU A 209 -6.26 -17.74 -7.14
CA LEU A 209 -6.32 -18.53 -5.91
C LEU A 209 -7.58 -18.27 -5.08
N ILE A 210 -7.96 -17.00 -4.88
CA ILE A 210 -9.06 -16.64 -3.98
C ILE A 210 -10.38 -16.40 -4.71
N GLY A 211 -10.33 -15.99 -5.98
CA GLY A 211 -11.49 -15.64 -6.80
C GLY A 211 -12.58 -16.71 -6.80
N PRO A 212 -12.28 -17.99 -7.13
CA PRO A 212 -13.30 -19.04 -7.10
C PRO A 212 -14.00 -19.19 -5.74
N THR A 213 -13.26 -19.02 -4.64
CA THR A 213 -13.83 -19.09 -3.29
C THR A 213 -14.72 -17.88 -2.99
N PHE A 214 -14.33 -16.68 -3.43
CA PHE A 214 -15.15 -15.46 -3.27
C PHE A 214 -16.44 -15.54 -4.07
N PHE A 215 -16.40 -16.02 -5.32
CA PHE A 215 -17.62 -16.19 -6.13
C PHE A 215 -18.56 -17.24 -5.53
N ALA A 216 -18.03 -18.36 -5.02
CA ALA A 216 -18.85 -19.34 -4.30
C ALA A 216 -19.48 -18.75 -3.03
N ALA A 217 -18.73 -17.94 -2.26
CA ALA A 217 -19.27 -17.25 -1.09
C ALA A 217 -20.36 -16.23 -1.48
N MET A 218 -20.16 -15.47 -2.57
CA MET A 218 -21.16 -14.56 -3.13
C MET A 218 -22.44 -15.29 -3.54
N ALA A 219 -22.33 -16.47 -4.14
CA ALA A 219 -23.50 -17.28 -4.50
C ALA A 219 -24.31 -17.71 -3.27
N LEU A 220 -23.63 -18.16 -2.21
CA LEU A 220 -24.26 -18.49 -0.94
C LEU A 220 -24.91 -17.26 -0.30
N MET A 221 -24.24 -16.10 -0.34
CA MET A 221 -24.77 -14.84 0.16
C MET A 221 -26.03 -14.41 -0.61
N GLN A 222 -26.02 -14.47 -1.94
CA GLN A 222 -27.19 -14.15 -2.78
C GLN A 222 -28.37 -15.07 -2.51
N GLN A 223 -28.13 -16.36 -2.27
CA GLN A 223 -29.20 -17.32 -1.93
C GLN A 223 -29.84 -17.00 -0.57
N ARG A 224 -29.03 -16.60 0.41
CA ARG A 224 -29.49 -16.30 1.78
C ARG A 224 -30.11 -14.91 1.90
N GLU A 225 -29.65 -13.98 1.08
CA GLU A 225 -30.09 -12.58 1.03
C GLU A 225 -30.33 -12.16 -0.43
N PRO A 226 -31.49 -12.50 -1.03
CA PRO A 226 -31.76 -12.21 -2.43
C PRO A 226 -31.68 -10.72 -2.82
N GLY A 227 -31.83 -9.82 -1.85
CA GLY A 227 -31.72 -8.37 -2.06
C GLY A 227 -30.30 -7.81 -2.07
N VAL A 228 -29.28 -8.61 -1.73
CA VAL A 228 -27.88 -8.16 -1.72
C VAL A 228 -27.37 -7.93 -3.12
N ARG A 229 -26.58 -6.87 -3.28
CA ARG A 229 -25.86 -6.55 -4.52
C ARG A 229 -24.37 -6.54 -4.28
N PHE A 230 -23.62 -6.95 -5.28
CA PHE A 230 -22.17 -7.00 -5.22
C PHE A 230 -21.57 -5.96 -6.17
N VAL A 231 -20.51 -5.29 -5.71
CA VAL A 231 -19.66 -4.45 -6.55
C VAL A 231 -18.23 -4.96 -6.50
N MET A 232 -17.61 -5.19 -7.66
CA MET A 232 -16.26 -5.72 -7.77
C MET A 232 -15.40 -4.83 -8.66
N PRO A 233 -14.45 -4.07 -8.10
CA PRO A 233 -13.53 -3.26 -8.90
C PRO A 233 -12.44 -4.13 -9.53
N ALA A 234 -12.37 -4.14 -10.86
CA ALA A 234 -11.27 -4.73 -11.62
C ALA A 234 -10.17 -3.68 -11.83
N ALA A 235 -9.02 -3.84 -11.17
CA ALA A 235 -7.98 -2.79 -11.17
C ALA A 235 -7.38 -2.48 -12.56
N THR A 236 -7.42 -3.44 -13.50
CA THR A 236 -6.97 -3.27 -14.88
C THR A 236 -7.86 -4.05 -15.84
N PRO A 237 -7.87 -3.71 -17.15
CA PRO A 237 -8.59 -4.49 -18.16
C PRO A 237 -8.20 -5.98 -18.18
N ALA A 238 -6.90 -6.28 -18.02
CA ALA A 238 -6.41 -7.66 -17.96
C ALA A 238 -6.95 -8.44 -16.75
N LEU A 239 -7.15 -7.77 -15.60
CA LEU A 239 -7.78 -8.42 -14.44
C LEU A 239 -9.28 -8.58 -14.62
N ARG A 240 -9.94 -7.67 -15.35
CA ARG A 240 -11.35 -7.82 -15.73
C ARG A 240 -11.55 -9.07 -16.60
N GLU A 241 -10.71 -9.26 -17.61
CA GLU A 241 -10.73 -10.46 -18.46
C GLU A 241 -10.52 -11.74 -17.63
N LEU A 242 -9.64 -11.70 -16.63
CA LEU A 242 -9.40 -12.83 -15.73
C LEU A 242 -10.62 -13.17 -14.85
N LEU A 243 -11.43 -12.17 -14.50
CA LEU A 243 -12.65 -12.36 -13.71
C LEU A 243 -13.81 -12.88 -14.56
N GLN A 244 -13.82 -12.61 -15.88
CA GLN A 244 -14.95 -12.91 -16.75
C GLN A 244 -15.41 -14.38 -16.69
N PRO A 245 -14.53 -15.40 -16.72
CA PRO A 245 -14.98 -16.79 -16.61
C PRO A 245 -15.69 -17.12 -15.28
N LEU A 246 -15.30 -16.44 -14.19
CA LEU A 246 -15.96 -16.62 -12.89
C LEU A 246 -17.34 -15.96 -12.87
N VAL A 247 -17.49 -14.83 -13.55
CA VAL A 247 -18.77 -14.14 -13.73
C VAL A 247 -19.73 -14.99 -14.55
N ASP A 248 -19.26 -15.50 -15.69
CA ASP A 248 -20.07 -16.32 -16.59
C ASP A 248 -20.53 -17.63 -15.94
N ALA A 249 -19.73 -18.16 -15.01
CA ALA A 249 -20.10 -19.33 -14.20
C ALA A 249 -21.12 -19.04 -13.10
N HIS A 250 -21.41 -17.76 -12.80
CA HIS A 250 -22.34 -17.35 -11.73
C HIS A 250 -23.33 -16.26 -12.22
N PRO A 251 -24.14 -16.54 -13.26
CA PRO A 251 -25.06 -15.56 -13.87
C PRO A 251 -26.17 -15.08 -12.92
N GLN A 252 -26.41 -15.81 -11.82
CA GLN A 252 -27.40 -15.47 -10.81
C GLN A 252 -26.98 -14.33 -9.86
N LEU A 253 -25.71 -13.93 -9.88
CA LEU A 253 -25.20 -12.90 -8.97
C LEU A 253 -25.61 -11.51 -9.44
N ALA A 254 -26.18 -10.71 -8.55
CA ALA A 254 -26.42 -9.29 -8.78
C ALA A 254 -25.09 -8.51 -8.66
N LEU A 255 -24.18 -8.73 -9.60
CA LEU A 255 -22.80 -8.25 -9.59
C LEU A 255 -22.56 -7.13 -10.61
N THR A 256 -22.02 -6.00 -10.14
CA THR A 256 -21.50 -4.92 -10.98
C THR A 256 -19.97 -4.93 -10.95
N ILE A 257 -19.33 -5.04 -12.12
CA ILE A 257 -17.87 -4.92 -12.26
C ILE A 257 -17.49 -3.54 -12.76
N THR A 258 -16.70 -2.81 -11.98
CA THR A 258 -16.22 -1.47 -12.31
C THR A 258 -14.78 -1.52 -12.82
N ASP A 259 -14.43 -0.66 -13.77
CA ASP A 259 -13.04 -0.50 -14.21
C ASP A 259 -12.31 0.43 -13.25
N GLY A 260 -11.38 -0.13 -12.47
CA GLY A 260 -10.73 0.57 -11.36
C GLY A 260 -11.76 1.05 -10.33
N ARG A 261 -11.55 2.28 -9.84
CA ARG A 261 -12.43 2.97 -8.87
C ARG A 261 -12.71 2.16 -7.60
N SER A 262 -11.72 1.39 -7.13
CA SER A 262 -11.85 0.54 -5.93
C SER A 262 -12.33 1.32 -4.71
N GLN A 263 -11.79 2.51 -4.49
CA GLN A 263 -12.21 3.37 -3.39
C GLN A 263 -13.68 3.76 -3.48
N VAL A 264 -14.19 4.11 -4.67
CA VAL A 264 -15.61 4.44 -4.86
C VAL A 264 -16.49 3.22 -4.61
N ALA A 265 -16.08 2.05 -5.09
CA ALA A 265 -16.79 0.79 -4.83
C ALA A 265 -16.85 0.46 -3.33
N MET A 266 -15.75 0.65 -2.61
CA MET A 266 -15.70 0.47 -1.15
C MET A 266 -16.56 1.51 -0.42
N THR A 267 -16.52 2.78 -0.84
CA THR A 267 -17.34 3.85 -0.25
C THR A 267 -18.83 3.56 -0.42
N ALA A 268 -19.25 3.01 -1.56
CA ALA A 268 -20.66 2.69 -1.83
C ALA A 268 -21.20 1.50 -1.03
N ALA A 269 -20.33 0.63 -0.51
CA ALA A 269 -20.70 -0.61 0.14
C ALA A 269 -21.02 -0.46 1.63
N ASP A 270 -21.79 -1.41 2.18
CA ASP A 270 -22.15 -1.52 3.59
C ASP A 270 -21.27 -2.53 4.35
N ALA A 271 -20.72 -3.51 3.63
CA ALA A 271 -19.70 -4.43 4.11
C ALA A 271 -18.73 -4.80 2.97
N ILE A 272 -17.53 -5.24 3.32
CA ILE A 272 -16.48 -5.54 2.35
C ILE A 272 -15.91 -6.94 2.56
N LEU A 273 -15.91 -7.76 1.51
CA LEU A 273 -15.13 -9.00 1.46
C LEU A 273 -13.83 -8.72 0.69
N VAL A 274 -12.70 -8.74 1.40
CA VAL A 274 -11.44 -8.22 0.85
C VAL A 274 -10.29 -9.16 1.06
N LYS A 275 -9.45 -9.26 0.04
CA LYS A 275 -8.17 -9.94 0.14
C LYS A 275 -7.17 -9.10 0.96
N SER A 276 -6.38 -9.72 1.83
CA SER A 276 -5.39 -9.02 2.67
C SER A 276 -4.38 -8.17 1.87
N GLY A 277 -4.21 -6.91 2.26
CA GLY A 277 -3.33 -5.93 1.60
C GLY A 277 -3.64 -4.50 2.05
N THR A 278 -3.02 -3.51 1.40
CA THR A 278 -3.22 -2.07 1.70
C THR A 278 -4.69 -1.65 1.64
N VAL A 279 -5.48 -2.29 0.78
CA VAL A 279 -6.92 -2.05 0.64
C VAL A 279 -7.72 -2.30 1.93
N THR A 280 -7.19 -3.10 2.86
CA THR A 280 -7.81 -3.29 4.18
C THR A 280 -7.70 -2.03 5.05
N LEU A 281 -6.63 -1.25 4.90
CA LEU A 281 -6.49 0.05 5.54
C LEU A 281 -7.44 1.06 4.90
N GLU A 282 -7.54 1.11 3.57
CA GLU A 282 -8.52 1.97 2.88
C GLU A 282 -9.95 1.72 3.36
N ALA A 283 -10.36 0.44 3.43
CA ALA A 283 -11.66 0.04 3.95
C ALA A 283 -11.89 0.53 5.40
N ALA A 284 -10.88 0.45 6.26
CA ALA A 284 -10.97 0.96 7.62
C ALA A 284 -11.07 2.50 7.64
N LEU A 285 -10.25 3.20 6.85
CA LEU A 285 -10.32 4.67 6.73
C LEU A 285 -11.71 5.13 6.24
N LEU A 286 -12.36 4.34 5.37
CA LEU A 286 -13.73 4.51 4.90
C LEU A 286 -14.82 4.05 5.90
N LYS A 287 -14.45 3.64 7.10
CA LYS A 287 -15.35 3.19 8.18
C LYS A 287 -16.20 1.96 7.81
N LYS A 288 -15.72 1.14 6.89
CA LYS A 288 -16.49 0.01 6.36
C LYS A 288 -16.22 -1.27 7.15
N PRO A 289 -17.27 -1.94 7.67
CA PRO A 289 -17.18 -3.32 8.13
C PRO A 289 -16.55 -4.21 7.06
N MET A 290 -15.69 -5.15 7.45
CA MET A 290 -15.02 -6.00 6.48
C MET A 290 -14.70 -7.40 7.01
N VAL A 291 -14.49 -8.32 6.07
CA VAL A 291 -13.90 -9.64 6.29
C VAL A 291 -12.62 -9.73 5.47
N ILE A 292 -11.51 -9.99 6.14
CA ILE A 292 -10.21 -10.13 5.50
C ILE A 292 -9.98 -11.60 5.20
N SER A 293 -9.61 -11.92 3.96
CA SER A 293 -9.24 -13.28 3.58
C SER A 293 -7.95 -13.32 2.79
N TYR A 294 -7.25 -14.44 2.85
CA TYR A 294 -6.07 -14.64 2.02
C TYR A 294 -5.76 -16.11 1.82
N LYS A 295 -5.41 -16.49 0.59
CA LYS A 295 -4.85 -17.81 0.25
C LYS A 295 -3.47 -17.60 -0.38
N VAL A 296 -2.46 -18.30 0.14
CA VAL A 296 -1.12 -18.35 -0.44
C VAL A 296 -0.87 -19.76 -0.98
N PRO A 297 0.04 -19.93 -1.95
CA PRO A 297 0.49 -21.25 -2.33
C PRO A 297 0.94 -22.06 -1.09
N TRP A 298 0.60 -23.35 -1.06
CA TRP A 298 0.77 -24.21 0.12
C TRP A 298 2.18 -24.17 0.71
N LEU A 299 3.20 -24.16 -0.15
CA LEU A 299 4.61 -24.10 0.27
C LEU A 299 4.93 -22.81 1.03
N THR A 300 4.44 -21.66 0.57
CA THR A 300 4.56 -20.37 1.25
C THR A 300 3.88 -20.42 2.63
N GLY A 301 2.69 -21.03 2.69
CA GLY A 301 1.96 -21.21 3.95
C GLY A 301 2.64 -22.12 4.97
N GLN A 302 3.52 -23.04 4.54
CA GLN A 302 4.33 -23.87 5.44
C GLN A 302 5.52 -23.09 6.02
N ILE A 303 6.14 -22.22 5.20
CA ILE A 303 7.27 -21.39 5.63
C ILE A 303 6.80 -20.36 6.67
N MET A 304 5.66 -19.70 6.42
CA MET A 304 5.11 -18.68 7.31
C MET A 304 4.70 -19.24 8.69
N ARG A 305 4.22 -20.49 8.75
CA ARG A 305 3.81 -21.16 10.00
C ARG A 305 4.93 -21.32 11.03
N ARG A 306 6.19 -21.31 10.60
CA ARG A 306 7.36 -21.51 11.48
C ARG A 306 7.89 -20.22 12.09
N GLN A 307 7.26 -19.08 11.81
CA GLN A 307 7.77 -17.79 12.22
C GLN A 307 6.78 -17.15 13.22
N GLY A 308 7.26 -16.90 14.45
CA GLY A 308 6.45 -16.45 15.60
C GLY A 308 6.00 -15.00 15.49
N TYR A 309 5.04 -14.73 14.61
CA TYR A 309 4.56 -13.39 14.29
C TYR A 309 3.18 -13.09 14.87
N LEU A 310 2.76 -11.83 14.68
CA LEU A 310 1.46 -11.30 15.09
C LEU A 310 0.32 -12.26 14.67
N PRO A 311 -0.71 -12.43 15.50
CA PRO A 311 -1.80 -13.37 15.22
C PRO A 311 -2.69 -12.91 14.06
N TYR A 312 -2.56 -11.66 13.63
CA TYR A 312 -3.33 -11.02 12.58
C TYR A 312 -2.43 -10.54 11.44
N VAL A 313 -2.98 -10.51 10.21
CA VAL A 313 -2.29 -10.07 8.99
C VAL A 313 -2.87 -8.80 8.39
N GLY A 314 -4.10 -8.43 8.74
CA GLY A 314 -4.78 -7.23 8.26
C GLY A 314 -4.28 -5.97 8.95
N LEU A 315 -4.06 -4.89 8.19
CA LEU A 315 -3.62 -3.61 8.76
C LEU A 315 -4.55 -3.07 9.86
N PRO A 316 -5.89 -3.19 9.75
CA PRO A 316 -6.77 -2.70 10.82
C PRO A 316 -6.54 -3.42 12.17
N ASN A 317 -6.35 -4.75 12.14
CA ASN A 317 -6.08 -5.53 13.33
C ASN A 317 -4.67 -5.27 13.87
N ILE A 318 -3.68 -5.10 12.97
CA ILE A 318 -2.30 -4.73 13.34
C ILE A 318 -2.27 -3.39 14.08
N LEU A 319 -2.96 -2.39 13.54
CA LEU A 319 -3.00 -1.05 14.12
C LEU A 319 -3.80 -1.02 15.43
N ALA A 320 -4.85 -1.82 15.54
CA ALA A 320 -5.64 -1.95 16.77
C ALA A 320 -4.96 -2.80 17.85
N GLY A 321 -3.92 -3.58 17.51
CA GLY A 321 -3.27 -4.52 18.41
C GLY A 321 -4.14 -5.73 18.78
N ARG A 322 -5.34 -5.87 18.21
CA ARG A 322 -6.35 -6.91 18.51
C ARG A 322 -7.20 -7.20 17.27
N PHE A 323 -7.92 -8.32 17.28
CA PHE A 323 -8.94 -8.58 16.27
C PHE A 323 -10.12 -7.62 16.43
N VAL A 324 -10.24 -6.66 15.51
CA VAL A 324 -11.40 -5.79 15.33
C VAL A 324 -12.26 -6.27 14.17
N VAL A 325 -11.67 -6.90 13.16
CA VAL A 325 -12.36 -7.51 12.03
C VAL A 325 -11.95 -8.97 11.84
N PRO A 326 -12.85 -9.85 11.37
CA PRO A 326 -12.55 -11.26 11.15
C PRO A 326 -11.50 -11.46 10.05
N GLU A 327 -10.56 -12.37 10.31
CA GLU A 327 -9.56 -12.83 9.34
C GLU A 327 -9.74 -14.33 9.08
N LEU A 328 -10.19 -14.68 7.88
CA LEU A 328 -10.39 -16.07 7.45
C LEU A 328 -9.32 -16.43 6.44
N LEU A 329 -8.27 -17.11 6.90
CA LEU A 329 -7.05 -17.36 6.13
C LEU A 329 -6.90 -18.82 5.71
N GLN A 330 -6.32 -19.04 4.53
CA GLN A 330 -5.93 -20.35 4.01
C GLN A 330 -7.10 -21.36 3.99
N HIS A 331 -7.03 -22.38 4.85
CA HIS A 331 -8.00 -23.47 4.93
C HIS A 331 -9.28 -23.05 5.68
N PHE A 332 -9.23 -21.99 6.50
CA PHE A 332 -10.40 -21.41 7.14
C PHE A 332 -11.21 -20.52 6.18
N ALA A 333 -10.64 -20.14 5.04
CA ALA A 333 -11.32 -19.39 3.99
C ALA A 333 -12.19 -20.32 3.12
N THR A 334 -13.21 -20.93 3.72
CA THR A 334 -14.24 -21.69 3.00
C THR A 334 -15.34 -20.74 2.51
N PRO A 335 -16.05 -21.06 1.41
CA PRO A 335 -17.16 -20.25 0.93
C PRO A 335 -18.21 -19.96 2.01
N GLU A 336 -18.54 -20.95 2.83
CA GLU A 336 -19.54 -20.85 3.90
C GLU A 336 -19.06 -19.89 4.99
N ALA A 337 -17.84 -20.06 5.48
CA ALA A 337 -17.29 -19.20 6.53
C ALA A 337 -17.17 -17.74 6.08
N LEU A 338 -16.75 -17.52 4.82
CA LEU A 338 -16.69 -16.17 4.25
C LEU A 338 -18.09 -15.56 4.10
N ALA A 339 -19.07 -16.34 3.64
CA ALA A 339 -20.45 -15.87 3.53
C ALA A 339 -21.04 -15.52 4.91
N ASP A 340 -20.87 -16.40 5.91
CA ASP A 340 -21.36 -16.18 7.27
C ASP A 340 -20.74 -14.94 7.92
N ALA A 341 -19.41 -14.81 7.85
CA ALA A 341 -18.71 -13.67 8.42
C ALA A 341 -19.09 -12.36 7.72
N THR A 342 -19.24 -12.38 6.39
CA THR A 342 -19.55 -11.16 5.62
C THR A 342 -20.99 -10.71 5.88
N LEU A 343 -21.95 -11.63 5.91
CA LEU A 343 -23.33 -11.32 6.25
C LEU A 343 -23.48 -10.88 7.71
N THR A 344 -22.66 -11.41 8.62
CA THR A 344 -22.61 -10.94 10.01
C THR A 344 -22.14 -9.48 10.08
N GLN A 345 -21.03 -9.15 9.40
CA GLN A 345 -20.55 -7.76 9.29
C GLN A 345 -21.57 -6.82 8.63
N LEU A 346 -22.36 -7.34 7.67
CA LEU A 346 -23.43 -6.59 7.02
C LEU A 346 -24.62 -6.31 7.94
N ARG A 347 -25.00 -7.24 8.84
CA ARG A 347 -26.22 -7.16 9.66
C ARG A 347 -26.01 -6.56 11.05
N ASP A 348 -24.80 -6.63 11.60
CA ASP A 348 -24.54 -6.24 12.98
C ASP A 348 -24.32 -4.72 13.12
N ASP A 349 -25.41 -4.00 13.39
CA ASP A 349 -25.40 -2.54 13.59
C ASP A 349 -24.57 -2.10 14.80
N ALA A 350 -24.53 -2.90 15.88
CA ALA A 350 -23.78 -2.57 17.09
C ALA A 350 -22.27 -2.70 16.83
N ASN A 351 -21.86 -3.77 16.15
CA ASN A 351 -20.49 -3.93 15.68
C ASN A 351 -20.12 -2.84 14.67
N ARG A 352 -21.03 -2.45 13.75
CA ARG A 352 -20.76 -1.35 12.81
C ARG A 352 -20.43 -0.05 13.53
N ARG A 353 -21.19 0.33 14.56
CA ARG A 353 -20.90 1.53 15.38
C ARG A 353 -19.53 1.44 16.06
N THR A 354 -19.25 0.29 16.67
CA THR A 354 -17.95 0.02 17.33
C THR A 354 -16.79 0.15 16.33
N LEU A 355 -16.94 -0.41 15.13
CA LEU A 355 -15.95 -0.30 14.06
C LEU A 355 -15.80 1.14 13.57
N THR A 356 -16.89 1.90 13.45
CA THR A 356 -16.81 3.32 13.09
C THR A 356 -15.98 4.10 14.10
N GLU A 357 -16.17 3.88 15.41
CA GLU A 357 -15.38 4.54 16.46
C GLU A 357 -13.89 4.18 16.35
N VAL A 358 -13.57 2.88 16.38
CA VAL A 358 -12.19 2.38 16.29
C VAL A 358 -11.49 2.86 15.02
N PHE A 359 -12.17 2.82 13.88
CA PHE A 359 -11.61 3.26 12.62
C PHE A 359 -11.53 4.79 12.48
N THR A 360 -12.31 5.54 13.25
CA THR A 360 -12.18 7.01 13.34
C THR A 360 -10.95 7.38 14.13
N GLU A 361 -10.73 6.76 15.29
CA GLU A 361 -9.51 6.95 16.09
C GLU A 361 -8.26 6.59 15.27
N MET A 362 -8.30 5.46 14.56
CA MET A 362 -7.22 5.04 13.66
C MET A 362 -6.98 6.07 12.55
N HIS A 363 -8.04 6.56 11.91
CA HIS A 363 -7.92 7.58 10.86
C HIS A 363 -7.27 8.86 11.41
N LEU A 364 -7.74 9.38 12.55
CA LEU A 364 -7.15 10.56 13.18
C LEU A 364 -5.69 10.36 13.58
N SER A 365 -5.33 9.19 14.09
CA SER A 365 -3.93 8.87 14.39
C SER A 365 -3.08 8.94 13.13
N LEU A 366 -3.54 8.35 12.02
CA LEU A 366 -2.79 8.28 10.77
C LEU A 366 -2.76 9.59 9.96
N ARG A 367 -3.73 10.48 10.17
CA ARG A 367 -3.85 11.76 9.50
C ARG A 367 -2.88 12.78 10.08
N GLN A 368 -1.68 12.83 9.52
CA GLN A 368 -0.55 13.60 10.07
C GLN A 368 -0.02 14.65 9.11
N ASN A 369 -0.71 14.91 8.00
CA ASN A 369 -0.19 15.70 6.88
C ASN A 369 1.16 15.14 6.40
N THR A 370 1.08 13.94 5.82
CA THR A 370 2.23 13.12 5.47
C THR A 370 3.23 13.88 4.60
N ALA A 371 2.74 14.61 3.60
CA ALA A 371 3.55 15.44 2.71
C ALA A 371 4.42 16.43 3.49
N ALA A 372 3.81 17.23 4.37
CA ALA A 372 4.48 18.25 5.15
C ALA A 372 5.50 17.67 6.14
N LYS A 373 5.11 16.63 6.90
CA LYS A 373 6.00 16.01 7.91
C LYS A 373 7.15 15.25 7.28
N ALA A 374 6.92 14.54 6.18
CA ALA A 374 7.97 13.85 5.45
C ALA A 374 8.97 14.86 4.86
N ALA A 375 8.49 15.95 4.25
CA ALA A 375 9.35 16.99 3.73
C ALA A 375 10.16 17.69 4.82
N GLU A 376 9.55 18.02 5.98
CA GLU A 376 10.26 18.58 7.14
C GLU A 376 11.36 17.63 7.64
N ALA A 377 11.08 16.33 7.72
CA ALA A 377 12.10 15.34 8.08
C ALA A 377 13.25 15.29 7.08
N VAL A 378 12.97 15.33 5.77
CA VAL A 378 14.00 15.39 4.73
C VAL A 378 14.86 16.66 4.88
N VAL A 379 14.23 17.84 5.05
CA VAL A 379 14.96 19.11 5.22
C VAL A 379 15.87 19.06 6.46
N ARG A 380 15.39 18.54 7.59
CA ARG A 380 16.22 18.38 8.80
C ARG A 380 17.43 17.49 8.56
N VAL A 381 17.28 16.39 7.82
CA VAL A 381 18.40 15.51 7.45
C VAL A 381 19.43 16.25 6.57
N LEU A 382 18.96 17.07 5.64
CA LEU A 382 19.84 17.90 4.80
C LEU A 382 20.61 18.94 5.61
N GLU A 383 19.96 19.59 6.58
CA GLU A 383 20.57 20.63 7.43
C GLU A 383 21.59 20.07 8.43
N GLN A 384 21.27 18.96 9.10
CA GLN A 384 22.18 18.32 10.07
C GLN A 384 23.53 17.92 9.46
N ARG A 385 23.56 17.67 8.15
CA ARG A 385 24.79 17.32 7.44
C ARG A 385 25.61 18.54 7.05
N LYS A 386 24.97 19.67 6.71
CA LYS A 386 25.68 20.94 6.48
C LYS A 386 26.47 21.40 7.70
N GLY A 387 25.99 21.09 8.92
CA GLY A 387 26.69 21.40 10.17
C GLY A 387 27.80 20.41 10.57
N ARG A 388 27.98 19.29 9.85
CA ARG A 388 29.01 18.28 10.11
C ARG A 388 30.14 18.26 9.08
N ALA A 389 29.94 18.94 7.94
CA ALA A 389 30.97 19.20 6.93
C ALA A 389 31.67 20.52 7.27
#